data_AF-A0A3P6Q7S7-F1
#
_entry.id   AF-A0A3P6Q7S7-F1
#
_cell.length_a   1.000
_cell.length_b   1.000
_cell.length_c   1.000
_cell.angle_alpha   90.00
_cell.angle_beta   90.00
_cell.angle_gamma   90.00
#
_symmetry.space_group_name_H-M   'P 1'
#
loop_
_entity.id
_entity.type
_entity.pdbx_description
1 polymer ?
#
loop_
_entity_poly.entity_id
_entity_poly.type
_entity_poly.pdbx_seq_one_letter_code
_entity_poly.pdbx_strand_id
1 'polypeptide(L)'
;MHLPRFVKAIALIGLRKPSPYGILFAASEKLIAELNETWEEKLRKTEEIRKQREDELREMGLATGADELCPYFLEVILFQLPHLVNLNEDPLMSECLLYYLKEGITRVGRPEASHRPDILLSGQLILDEHCRFLNEDGVVQLIPETGAQCFVNGKPVTSSEVLHTGSRVILGKYHVFRYNDPLEARQSRQNLTNLMPRRKFLAF
;
A
#
# COMPACT_ATOMS: atom_id res chain seq x y z
N MET A 1 26.91 -34.74 -88.41
CA MET A 1 27.11 -33.96 -87.17
C MET A 1 26.34 -34.66 -86.04
N HIS A 2 27.03 -35.46 -85.22
CA HIS A 2 26.41 -36.21 -84.12
C HIS A 2 26.71 -35.53 -82.78
N LEU A 3 25.68 -35.08 -82.08
CA LEU A 3 25.77 -34.62 -80.70
C LEU A 3 26.02 -35.83 -79.77
N PRO A 4 27.05 -35.81 -78.90
CA PRO A 4 27.33 -36.95 -78.03
C PRO A 4 26.31 -37.06 -76.88
N ARG A 5 25.85 -38.29 -76.63
CA ARG A 5 24.89 -38.71 -75.59
C ARG A 5 25.32 -38.44 -74.13
N PHE A 6 26.38 -37.67 -73.89
CA PHE A 6 26.95 -37.45 -72.57
C PHE A 6 26.35 -36.28 -71.77
N VAL A 7 25.62 -35.37 -72.42
CA VAL A 7 25.07 -34.17 -71.73
C VAL A 7 23.72 -34.45 -71.04
N LYS A 8 23.08 -35.60 -71.27
CA LYS A 8 21.81 -35.97 -70.59
C LYS A 8 21.97 -36.71 -69.26
N ALA A 9 23.18 -37.12 -68.86
CA ALA A 9 23.40 -37.94 -67.66
C ALA A 9 23.73 -37.14 -66.38
N ILE A 10 24.07 -35.85 -66.48
CA ILE A 10 24.46 -35.03 -65.31
C ILE A 10 23.28 -34.29 -64.67
N ALA A 11 22.08 -34.36 -65.26
CA ALA A 11 20.88 -33.71 -64.68
C ALA A 11 20.14 -34.55 -63.61
N LEU A 12 20.53 -35.81 -63.37
CA LEU A 12 19.80 -36.71 -62.45
C LEU A 12 20.47 -36.95 -61.08
N ILE A 13 21.64 -36.36 -60.81
CA ILE A 13 22.36 -36.55 -59.53
C ILE A 13 22.11 -35.39 -58.53
N GLY A 14 21.43 -34.31 -58.96
CA GLY A 14 21.32 -33.07 -58.17
C GLY A 14 20.08 -32.90 -57.27
N LEU A 15 19.12 -33.83 -57.25
CA LEU A 15 17.89 -33.70 -56.45
C LEU A 15 17.72 -34.90 -55.53
N ARG A 16 18.67 -35.09 -54.59
CA ARG A 16 18.48 -36.02 -53.48
C ARG A 16 17.34 -35.45 -52.63
N LYS A 17 16.15 -36.07 -52.69
CA LYS A 17 15.04 -35.67 -51.83
C LYS A 17 15.53 -35.65 -50.37
N PRO A 18 15.20 -34.61 -49.60
CA PRO A 18 15.70 -34.48 -48.24
C PRO A 18 15.34 -35.74 -47.44
N SER A 19 16.32 -36.22 -46.66
CA SER A 19 16.13 -37.33 -45.73
C SER A 19 14.89 -37.07 -44.87
N PRO A 20 14.05 -38.08 -44.59
CA PRO A 20 12.91 -37.94 -43.68
C PRO A 20 13.30 -37.29 -42.33
N TYR A 21 14.50 -37.60 -41.83
CA TYR A 21 15.06 -37.00 -40.62
C TYR A 21 15.42 -35.51 -40.78
N GLY A 22 15.90 -35.10 -41.96
CA GLY A 22 16.20 -33.69 -42.24
C GLY A 22 14.93 -32.83 -42.33
N ILE A 23 13.84 -33.40 -42.85
CA ILE A 23 12.52 -32.74 -42.89
C ILE A 23 11.99 -32.56 -41.46
N LEU A 24 12.09 -33.60 -40.62
CA LEU A 24 11.63 -33.56 -39.23
C LEU A 24 12.44 -32.55 -38.38
N PHE A 25 13.76 -32.53 -38.55
CA PHE A 25 14.62 -31.58 -37.84
C PHE A 25 14.28 -30.13 -38.20
N ALA A 26 14.14 -29.82 -39.49
CA ALA A 26 13.73 -28.48 -39.95
C ALA A 26 12.34 -28.08 -39.43
N ALA A 27 11.39 -29.04 -39.35
CA ALA A 27 10.08 -28.80 -38.75
C ALA A 27 10.19 -28.51 -37.23
N SER A 28 11.08 -29.19 -36.51
CA SER A 28 11.33 -28.97 -35.08
C SER A 28 11.99 -27.62 -34.81
N GLU A 29 12.99 -27.22 -35.60
CA GLU A 29 13.63 -25.89 -35.47
C GLU A 29 12.63 -24.77 -35.71
N LYS A 30 11.76 -24.94 -36.72
CA LYS A 30 10.70 -23.97 -37.01
C LYS A 30 9.71 -23.83 -35.85
N LEU A 31 9.29 -24.96 -35.25
CA LEU A 31 8.39 -24.94 -34.09
C LEU A 31 9.03 -24.25 -32.87
N ILE A 32 10.32 -24.49 -32.63
CA ILE A 32 11.05 -23.83 -31.53
C ILE A 32 11.15 -22.32 -31.77
N ALA A 33 11.42 -21.89 -33.02
CA ALA A 33 11.44 -20.48 -33.38
C ALA A 33 10.06 -19.82 -33.17
N GLU A 34 8.98 -20.44 -33.66
CA GLU A 34 7.60 -19.96 -33.46
C GLU A 34 7.23 -19.87 -31.97
N LEU A 35 7.65 -20.86 -31.16
CA LEU A 35 7.44 -20.84 -29.72
C LEU A 35 8.23 -19.71 -29.03
N ASN A 36 9.50 -19.49 -29.40
CA ASN A 36 10.32 -18.41 -28.85
C ASN A 36 9.77 -17.03 -29.21
N GLU A 37 9.36 -16.80 -30.46
CA GLU A 37 8.68 -15.57 -30.87
C GLU A 37 7.40 -15.34 -30.04
N THR A 38 6.63 -16.40 -29.77
CA THR A 38 5.44 -16.31 -28.91
C THR A 38 5.77 -15.89 -27.48
N TRP A 39 6.92 -16.33 -26.96
CA TRP A 39 7.39 -15.95 -25.61
C TRP A 39 7.90 -14.53 -25.55
N GLU A 40 8.65 -14.08 -26.55
CA GLU A 40 9.10 -12.68 -26.64
C GLU A 40 7.91 -11.72 -26.75
N GLU A 41 6.91 -12.08 -27.55
CA GLU A 41 5.67 -11.31 -27.69
C GLU A 41 4.90 -11.22 -26.35
N LYS A 42 4.82 -12.34 -25.60
CA LYS A 42 4.21 -12.38 -24.27
C LYS A 42 5.01 -11.60 -23.22
N LEU A 43 6.33 -11.69 -23.27
CA LEU A 43 7.23 -10.97 -22.38
C LEU A 43 7.09 -9.47 -22.60
N ARG A 44 7.14 -9.04 -23.86
CA ARG A 44 6.95 -7.64 -24.27
C ARG A 44 5.61 -7.10 -23.77
N LYS A 45 4.50 -7.82 -24.01
CA LYS A 45 3.17 -7.41 -23.51
C LYS A 45 3.12 -7.30 -22.00
N THR A 46 3.75 -8.23 -21.29
CA THR A 46 3.79 -8.23 -19.81
C THR A 46 4.60 -7.04 -19.29
N GLU A 47 5.74 -6.75 -19.92
CA GLU A 47 6.62 -5.65 -19.55
C GLU A 47 5.99 -4.28 -19.85
N GLU A 48 5.26 -4.18 -20.94
CA GLU A 48 4.51 -2.98 -21.33
C GLU A 48 3.36 -2.69 -20.35
N ILE A 49 2.62 -3.72 -19.93
CA ILE A 49 1.61 -3.60 -18.86
C ILE A 49 2.26 -3.25 -17.53
N ARG A 50 3.40 -3.86 -17.20
CA ARG A 50 4.16 -3.57 -15.97
C ARG A 50 4.57 -2.10 -15.94
N LYS A 51 5.10 -1.60 -17.05
CA LYS A 51 5.54 -0.22 -17.21
C LYS A 51 4.37 0.76 -17.14
N GLN A 52 3.26 0.50 -17.83
CA GLN A 52 2.06 1.34 -17.74
C GLN A 52 1.56 1.47 -16.31
N ARG A 53 1.45 0.35 -15.58
CA ARG A 53 1.04 0.36 -14.17
C ARG A 53 2.03 1.11 -13.27
N GLU A 54 3.32 0.96 -13.53
CA GLU A 54 4.37 1.65 -12.78
C GLU A 54 4.32 3.17 -13.03
N ASP A 55 4.08 3.59 -14.27
CA ASP A 55 3.91 5.00 -14.65
C ASP A 55 2.64 5.61 -14.04
N GLU A 56 1.50 4.89 -14.06
CA GLU A 56 0.25 5.31 -13.40
C GLU A 56 0.43 5.48 -11.89
N LEU A 57 1.07 4.51 -11.23
CA LEU A 57 1.36 4.58 -9.79
C LEU A 57 2.33 5.73 -9.47
N ARG A 58 3.28 6.01 -10.37
CA ARG A 58 4.21 7.11 -10.24
C ARG A 58 3.52 8.46 -10.41
N GLU A 59 2.61 8.59 -11.37
CA GLU A 59 1.78 9.79 -11.56
C GLU A 59 0.91 10.06 -10.32
N MET A 60 0.41 9.01 -9.66
CA MET A 60 -0.32 9.10 -8.39
C MET A 60 0.58 9.33 -7.16
N GLY A 61 1.91 9.42 -7.31
CA GLY A 61 2.85 9.58 -6.19
C GLY A 61 3.03 8.35 -5.31
N LEU A 62 2.62 7.17 -5.79
CA LEU A 62 2.69 5.89 -5.10
C LEU A 62 3.89 5.03 -5.51
N ALA A 63 4.61 5.41 -6.58
CA ALA A 63 5.82 4.74 -7.03
C ALA A 63 6.95 5.75 -7.30
N THR A 64 8.13 5.48 -6.78
CA THR A 64 9.37 6.20 -7.07
C THR A 64 10.39 5.24 -7.67
N GLY A 65 11.21 5.74 -8.61
CA GLY A 65 12.21 4.96 -9.32
C GLY A 65 13.16 4.24 -8.37
N ALA A 66 13.65 3.09 -8.81
CA ALA A 66 14.29 2.04 -8.03
C ALA A 66 15.43 2.46 -7.07
N ASP A 67 15.97 3.68 -7.15
CA ASP A 67 17.20 4.03 -6.44
C ASP A 67 17.12 5.17 -5.40
N GLU A 68 16.06 5.98 -5.23
CA GLU A 68 16.17 7.13 -4.29
C GLU A 68 15.00 7.43 -3.34
N LEU A 69 13.92 6.66 -3.34
CA LEU A 69 13.09 6.53 -2.14
C LEU A 69 12.23 5.27 -2.25
N CYS A 70 12.45 4.31 -1.37
CA CYS A 70 11.69 3.07 -1.37
C CYS A 70 10.20 3.36 -1.05
N PRO A 71 9.23 2.72 -1.74
CA PRO A 71 7.85 2.61 -1.25
C PRO A 71 7.80 2.07 0.20
N TYR A 72 8.79 1.25 0.55
CA TYR A 72 9.04 0.77 1.91
C TYR A 72 9.35 1.89 2.90
N PHE A 73 9.98 3.00 2.49
CA PHE A 73 10.23 4.13 3.37
C PHE A 73 8.95 4.88 3.69
N LEU A 74 8.06 5.08 2.70
CA LEU A 74 6.75 5.66 2.91
C LEU A 74 5.87 4.75 3.78
N GLU A 75 5.82 3.46 3.49
CA GLU A 75 5.15 2.46 4.35
C GLU A 75 5.70 2.53 5.79
N VAL A 76 7.02 2.50 5.97
CA VAL A 76 7.67 2.54 7.28
C VAL A 76 7.38 3.83 8.04
N ILE A 77 7.29 4.99 7.35
CA ILE A 77 6.89 6.26 7.96
C ILE A 77 5.42 6.20 8.37
N LEU A 78 4.53 5.75 7.48
CA LEU A 78 3.09 5.63 7.78
C LEU A 78 2.83 4.64 8.92
N PHE A 79 3.59 3.54 9.02
CA PHE A 79 3.56 2.60 10.15
C PHE A 79 4.06 3.21 11.47
N GLN A 80 4.67 4.39 11.44
CA GLN A 80 5.11 5.12 12.63
C GLN A 80 4.26 6.35 12.92
N LEU A 81 3.34 6.73 12.04
CA LEU A 81 2.46 7.87 12.29
C LEU A 81 1.38 7.53 13.33
N PRO A 82 1.04 8.51 14.18
CA PRO A 82 -0.17 8.44 15.00
C PRO A 82 -1.41 8.21 14.16
N HIS A 83 -2.31 7.34 14.63
CA HIS A 83 -3.52 6.99 13.89
C HIS A 83 -4.69 6.60 14.80
N LEU A 84 -5.90 6.75 14.27
CA LEU A 84 -7.15 6.30 14.87
C LEU A 84 -7.61 5.02 14.20
N VAL A 85 -7.89 3.99 15.00
CA VAL A 85 -8.52 2.75 14.57
C VAL A 85 -10.00 2.82 14.92
N ASN A 86 -10.88 2.69 13.93
CA ASN A 86 -12.33 2.61 14.14
C ASN A 86 -12.68 1.26 14.79
N LEU A 87 -13.43 1.31 15.89
CA LEU A 87 -13.85 0.13 16.65
C LEU A 87 -15.33 -0.23 16.42
N ASN A 88 -16.04 0.49 15.54
CA ASN A 88 -17.41 0.11 15.24
C ASN A 88 -17.43 -1.22 14.46
N GLU A 89 -18.31 -2.12 14.91
CA GLU A 89 -18.48 -3.46 14.34
C GLU A 89 -19.49 -3.50 13.19
N ASP A 90 -20.13 -2.38 12.85
CA ASP A 90 -21.17 -2.33 11.82
C ASP A 90 -20.55 -2.31 10.41
N PRO A 91 -20.70 -3.38 9.60
CA PRO A 91 -20.18 -3.43 8.24
C PRO A 91 -20.89 -2.49 7.26
N LEU A 92 -22.02 -1.89 7.65
CA LEU A 92 -22.76 -0.92 6.84
C LEU A 92 -22.26 0.51 7.04
N MET A 93 -21.37 0.77 8.00
CA MET A 93 -20.77 2.09 8.17
C MET A 93 -19.80 2.40 7.01
N SER A 94 -20.03 3.53 6.35
CA SER A 94 -19.19 4.02 5.25
C SER A 94 -17.89 4.70 5.72
N GLU A 95 -17.48 4.48 6.98
CA GLU A 95 -16.30 5.09 7.57
C GLU A 95 -15.05 4.23 7.33
N CYS A 96 -13.89 4.87 7.28
CA CYS A 96 -12.63 4.14 7.15
C CYS A 96 -12.30 3.40 8.45
N LEU A 97 -11.66 2.24 8.31
CA LEU A 97 -11.13 1.49 9.45
C LEU A 97 -10.00 2.24 10.17
N LEU A 98 -9.24 3.05 9.43
CA LEU A 98 -8.01 3.68 9.89
C LEU A 98 -7.91 5.13 9.37
N TYR A 99 -7.52 6.05 10.26
CA TYR A 99 -7.23 7.44 9.92
C TYR A 99 -5.85 7.85 10.44
N TYR A 100 -4.95 8.27 9.55
CA TYR A 100 -3.63 8.78 9.93
C TYR A 100 -3.70 10.25 10.32
N LEU A 101 -3.05 10.61 11.43
CA LEU A 101 -2.98 11.97 11.94
C LEU A 101 -1.59 12.53 11.60
N LYS A 102 -1.50 13.18 10.45
CA LYS A 102 -0.27 13.86 10.00
C LYS A 102 -0.02 15.12 10.85
N GLU A 103 1.19 15.65 10.75
CA GLU A 103 1.56 16.94 11.35
C GLU A 103 0.57 18.04 10.94
N GLY A 104 0.17 18.89 11.89
CA GLY A 104 -0.80 19.95 11.70
C GLY A 104 -2.21 19.56 12.16
N ILE A 105 -3.22 20.15 11.50
CA ILE A 105 -4.63 20.05 11.92
C ILE A 105 -5.37 19.06 11.04
N THR A 106 -5.99 18.05 11.65
CA THR A 106 -6.94 17.14 11.01
C THR A 106 -8.35 17.43 11.52
N ARG A 107 -9.27 17.83 10.64
CA ARG A 107 -10.64 18.24 10.98
C ARG A 107 -11.61 17.07 10.88
N VAL A 108 -12.57 17.00 11.80
CA VAL A 108 -13.61 15.98 11.86
C VAL A 108 -14.98 16.62 11.81
N GLY A 109 -15.87 16.08 10.99
CA GLY A 109 -17.22 16.61 10.88
C GLY A 109 -18.08 15.88 9.85
N ARG A 110 -19.21 16.50 9.49
CA ARG A 110 -20.12 15.96 8.48
C ARG A 110 -19.69 16.29 7.05
N PRO A 111 -20.08 15.49 6.05
CA PRO A 111 -19.87 15.81 4.64
C PRO A 111 -20.50 17.14 4.20
N GLU A 112 -21.59 17.57 4.85
CA GLU A 112 -22.37 18.76 4.50
C GLU A 112 -21.80 20.08 5.06
N ALA A 113 -20.69 20.03 5.80
CA ALA A 113 -20.09 21.21 6.40
C ALA A 113 -19.60 22.23 5.34
N SER A 114 -19.64 23.51 5.69
CA SER A 114 -19.17 24.61 4.83
C SER A 114 -17.72 24.42 4.34
N HIS A 115 -16.86 23.89 5.21
CA HIS A 115 -15.52 23.44 4.85
C HIS A 115 -15.48 21.92 4.96
N ARG A 116 -15.14 21.24 3.86
CA ARG A 116 -15.05 19.78 3.84
C ARG A 116 -14.02 19.30 4.88
N PRO A 117 -14.43 18.53 5.91
CA PRO A 117 -13.50 17.99 6.89
C PRO A 117 -12.60 16.90 6.30
N ASP A 118 -11.47 16.63 6.96
CA ASP A 118 -10.54 15.57 6.57
C ASP A 118 -11.09 14.17 6.92
N ILE A 119 -11.72 14.07 8.09
CA ILE A 119 -12.41 12.86 8.56
C ILE A 119 -13.90 13.12 8.55
N LEU A 120 -14.60 12.42 7.65
CA LEU A 120 -16.04 12.52 7.48
C LEU A 120 -16.73 11.46 8.33
N LEU A 121 -17.57 11.89 9.28
CA LEU A 121 -18.38 11.02 10.12
C LEU A 121 -19.86 11.34 9.92
N SER A 122 -20.67 10.28 9.84
CA SER A 122 -22.11 10.41 9.66
C SER A 122 -22.85 10.13 10.96
N GLY A 123 -23.69 11.05 11.41
CA GLY A 123 -24.51 10.81 12.60
C GLY A 123 -25.18 12.06 13.14
N GLN A 124 -26.36 11.88 13.75
CA GLN A 124 -27.15 12.99 14.32
C GLN A 124 -26.41 13.75 15.43
N LEU A 125 -25.48 13.08 16.13
CA LEU A 125 -24.68 13.64 17.22
C LEU A 125 -23.26 14.06 16.79
N ILE A 126 -22.97 14.00 15.49
CA ILE A 126 -21.81 14.65 14.89
C ILE A 126 -22.23 16.02 14.39
N LEU A 127 -21.40 17.04 14.57
CA LEU A 127 -21.64 18.39 14.07
C LEU A 127 -20.98 18.56 12.70
N ASP A 128 -21.39 19.57 11.95
CA ASP A 128 -20.75 19.94 10.68
C ASP A 128 -19.24 20.15 10.89
N GLU A 129 -18.87 20.92 11.93
CA GLU A 129 -17.52 20.99 12.47
C GLU A 129 -17.56 20.44 13.90
N HIS A 130 -17.05 19.22 14.11
CA HIS A 130 -17.20 18.50 15.39
C HIS A 130 -15.98 18.63 16.29
N CYS A 131 -14.80 18.31 15.77
CA CYS A 131 -13.55 18.45 16.50
C CYS A 131 -12.38 18.53 15.53
N ARG A 132 -11.21 18.82 16.08
CA ARG A 132 -9.95 18.75 15.36
C ARG A 132 -8.90 18.02 16.18
N PHE A 133 -8.08 17.24 15.49
CA PHE A 133 -6.83 16.72 16.04
C PHE A 133 -5.70 17.67 15.64
N LEU A 134 -4.97 18.16 16.62
CA LEU A 134 -3.75 18.94 16.41
C LEU A 134 -2.56 18.03 16.71
N ASN A 135 -1.75 17.74 15.70
CA ASN A 135 -0.50 17.03 15.85
C ASN A 135 0.65 18.04 15.73
N GLU A 136 1.32 18.29 16.84
CA GLU A 136 2.50 19.16 16.92
C GLU A 136 3.66 18.36 17.50
N ASP A 137 4.74 18.23 16.72
CA ASP A 137 5.95 17.51 17.11
C ASP A 137 5.68 16.05 17.56
N GLY A 138 4.68 15.40 16.96
CA GLY A 138 4.25 14.04 17.29
C GLY A 138 3.35 13.94 18.53
N VAL A 139 3.00 15.05 19.17
CA VAL A 139 2.03 15.09 20.27
C VAL A 139 0.66 15.42 19.71
N VAL A 140 -0.25 14.45 19.75
CA VAL A 140 -1.61 14.62 19.25
C VAL A 140 -2.54 15.08 20.36
N GLN A 141 -3.28 16.15 20.10
CA GLN A 141 -4.31 16.70 20.98
C GLN A 141 -5.67 16.66 20.29
N LEU A 142 -6.70 16.25 21.04
CA LEU A 142 -8.09 16.38 20.62
C LEU A 142 -8.67 17.70 21.13
N ILE A 143 -9.18 18.52 20.22
CA ILE A 143 -9.80 19.80 20.52
C ILE A 143 -11.26 19.77 20.01
N PRO A 144 -12.27 19.74 20.90
CA PRO A 144 -13.68 19.79 20.51
C PRO A 144 -14.08 21.18 20.01
N GLU A 145 -14.98 21.23 19.04
CA GLU A 145 -15.66 22.47 18.68
C GLU A 145 -16.79 22.79 19.69
N THR A 146 -17.26 24.04 19.65
CA THR A 146 -18.29 24.50 20.59
C THR A 146 -19.58 23.69 20.42
N GLY A 147 -20.00 23.01 21.50
CA GLY A 147 -21.19 22.16 21.52
C GLY A 147 -20.96 20.72 21.04
N ALA A 148 -19.74 20.37 20.65
CA ALA A 148 -19.40 19.00 20.27
C ALA A 148 -19.24 18.08 21.48
N GLN A 149 -19.71 16.83 21.35
CA GLN A 149 -19.57 15.81 22.38
C GLN A 149 -18.36 14.94 22.08
N CYS A 150 -17.25 15.19 22.78
CA CYS A 150 -16.02 14.41 22.67
C CYS A 150 -15.68 13.80 24.02
N PHE A 151 -15.26 12.53 24.02
CA PHE A 151 -14.80 11.84 25.23
C PHE A 151 -13.47 11.14 24.98
N VAL A 152 -12.58 11.19 25.97
CA VAL A 152 -11.33 10.45 25.99
C VAL A 152 -11.30 9.59 27.25
N ASN A 153 -11.14 8.28 27.09
CA ASN A 153 -11.15 7.30 28.18
C ASN A 153 -12.39 7.43 29.10
N GLY A 154 -13.54 7.78 28.50
CA GLY A 154 -14.83 7.95 29.19
C GLY A 154 -15.02 9.32 29.87
N LYS A 155 -14.03 10.21 29.85
CA LYS A 155 -14.13 11.57 30.38
C LYS A 155 -14.49 12.56 29.27
N PRO A 156 -15.45 13.49 29.49
CA PRO A 156 -15.77 14.51 28.51
C PRO A 156 -14.60 15.48 28.34
N VAL A 157 -14.29 15.84 27.10
CA VAL A 157 -13.28 16.85 26.76
C VAL A 157 -13.99 18.16 26.47
N THR A 158 -13.58 19.24 27.14
CA THR A 158 -14.22 20.57 27.00
C THR A 158 -13.32 21.63 26.37
N SER A 159 -12.00 21.46 26.40
CA SER A 159 -11.03 22.44 25.89
C SER A 159 -9.98 21.82 24.97
N SER A 160 -9.10 20.99 25.51
CA SER A 160 -8.13 20.19 24.76
C SER A 160 -7.69 19.03 25.64
N GLU A 161 -7.44 17.86 25.06
CA GLU A 161 -6.91 16.70 25.76
C GLU A 161 -5.80 16.06 24.92
N VAL A 162 -4.62 15.86 25.52
CA VAL A 162 -3.51 15.14 24.90
C VAL A 162 -3.86 13.65 24.82
N LEU A 163 -3.65 13.04 23.66
CA LEU A 163 -3.89 11.62 23.45
C LEU A 163 -2.61 10.82 23.69
N HIS A 164 -2.79 9.68 24.33
CA HIS A 164 -1.74 8.69 24.57
C HIS A 164 -2.13 7.38 23.91
N THR A 165 -1.14 6.61 23.49
CA THR A 165 -1.35 5.31 22.85
C THR A 165 -2.28 4.43 23.67
N GLY A 166 -3.36 3.97 23.04
CA GLY A 166 -4.41 3.19 23.68
C GLY A 166 -5.60 4.02 24.17
N SER A 167 -5.53 5.35 24.15
CA SER A 167 -6.66 6.22 24.47
C SER A 167 -7.88 5.86 23.64
N ARG A 168 -9.01 5.68 24.32
CA ARG A 168 -10.31 5.45 23.70
C ARG A 168 -10.98 6.80 23.44
N VAL A 169 -11.11 7.16 22.18
CA VAL A 169 -11.73 8.42 21.73
C VAL A 169 -13.16 8.12 21.29
N ILE A 170 -14.13 8.88 21.80
CA ILE A 170 -15.54 8.74 21.43
C ILE A 170 -16.02 10.10 20.93
N LEU A 171 -16.52 10.13 19.70
CA LEU A 171 -17.05 11.33 19.05
C LEU A 171 -18.57 11.18 18.87
N GLY A 172 -19.32 12.17 19.31
CA GLY A 172 -20.76 12.04 19.51
C GLY A 172 -21.09 10.94 20.52
N LYS A 173 -21.87 9.95 20.10
CA LYS A 173 -22.27 8.79 20.93
C LYS A 173 -21.86 7.44 20.37
N TYR A 174 -21.67 7.37 19.04
CA TYR A 174 -21.57 6.10 18.34
C TYR A 174 -20.22 5.90 17.66
N HIS A 175 -19.40 6.94 17.45
CA HIS A 175 -18.11 6.77 16.81
C HIS A 175 -17.06 6.50 17.87
N VAL A 176 -16.60 5.26 17.93
CA VAL A 176 -15.60 4.82 18.91
C VAL A 176 -14.30 4.51 18.18
N PHE A 177 -13.25 5.23 18.56
CA PHE A 177 -11.92 5.05 18.04
C PHE A 177 -10.93 4.66 19.15
N ARG A 178 -9.86 4.00 18.73
CA ARG A 178 -8.67 3.81 19.54
C ARG A 178 -7.51 4.55 18.91
N TYR A 179 -6.92 5.47 19.66
CA TYR A 179 -5.71 6.17 19.25
C TYR A 179 -4.48 5.27 19.48
N ASN A 180 -3.56 5.30 18.54
CA ASN A 180 -2.31 4.55 18.60
C ASN A 180 -1.17 5.41 18.08
N ASP A 181 -0.10 5.54 18.88
CA ASP A 181 1.16 6.15 18.48
C ASP A 181 2.28 5.10 18.61
N PRO A 182 2.75 4.55 17.48
CA PRO A 182 3.82 3.56 17.46
C PRO A 182 5.13 4.05 18.10
N LEU A 183 5.44 5.34 18.05
CA LEU A 183 6.67 5.92 18.61
C LEU A 183 6.59 5.95 20.14
N GLU A 184 5.51 6.50 20.68
CA GLU A 184 5.23 6.49 22.13
C GLU A 184 5.20 5.06 22.69
N ALA A 185 4.59 4.11 21.95
CA ALA A 185 4.55 2.70 22.32
C ALA A 185 5.95 2.06 22.39
N ARG A 186 6.86 2.42 21.48
CA ARG A 186 8.25 1.92 21.47
C ARG A 186 9.03 2.49 22.65
N GLN A 187 8.91 3.78 22.94
CA GLN A 187 9.58 4.42 24.07
C GLN A 187 9.11 3.82 25.41
N SER A 188 7.81 3.61 25.57
CA SER A 188 7.24 2.98 26.77
C SER A 188 7.76 1.57 27.02
N ARG A 189 7.89 0.75 25.96
CA ARG A 189 8.47 -0.60 26.05
C ARG A 189 9.95 -0.58 26.45
N GLN A 190 10.75 0.33 25.90
CA GLN A 190 12.17 0.48 26.22
C GLN A 190 12.38 0.95 27.67
N ASN A 191 11.54 1.89 28.14
CA ASN A 191 11.58 2.36 29.53
C ASN A 191 11.23 1.23 30.51
N LEU A 192 10.25 0.38 30.20
CA LEU A 192 9.89 -0.77 31.03
C LEU A 192 11.03 -1.80 31.14
N THR A 193 11.76 -2.05 30.03
CA THR A 193 12.93 -2.94 30.05
C THR A 193 14.11 -2.37 30.84
N ASN A 194 14.27 -1.04 30.86
CA ASN A 194 15.31 -0.38 31.64
C ASN A 194 14.98 -0.32 33.14
N LEU A 195 13.69 -0.36 33.51
CA LEU A 195 13.23 -0.33 34.90
C LEU A 195 13.28 -1.69 35.61
N MET A 196 13.49 -2.80 34.88
CA MET A 196 13.71 -4.11 35.49
C MET A 196 15.22 -4.36 35.65
N PRO A 197 15.78 -4.29 36.87
CA PRO A 197 17.15 -4.71 37.08
C PRO A 197 17.24 -6.18 36.68
N ARG A 198 18.19 -6.53 35.81
CA ARG A 198 18.55 -7.93 35.53
C ARG A 198 18.75 -8.61 36.89
N ARG A 199 17.81 -9.48 37.29
CA ARG A 199 17.97 -10.34 38.46
C ARG A 199 19.25 -11.12 38.23
N LYS A 200 20.33 -10.73 38.92
CA LYS A 200 21.54 -11.54 39.01
C LYS A 200 21.08 -12.82 39.70
N PHE A 201 20.94 -13.90 38.93
CA PHE A 201 20.82 -15.23 39.49
C PHE A 201 22.12 -15.47 40.28
N LEU A 202 22.05 -15.33 41.60
CA LEU A 202 23.05 -15.88 42.50
C LEU A 202 22.92 -17.40 42.36
N ALA A 203 23.86 -18.00 41.64
CA ALA A 203 24.06 -19.43 41.65
C ALA A 203 24.53 -19.81 43.06
N PHE A 204 23.73 -20.63 43.75
CA PHE A 204 24.19 -21.45 44.86
C PHE A 204 24.74 -22.77 44.31
#